data_AF-A0A2E7G050-F1
#
_entry.id   AF-A0A2E7G050-F1
#
_cell.length_a   1.000
_cell.length_b   1.000
_cell.length_c   1.000
_cell.angle_alpha   90.00
_cell.angle_beta   90.00
_cell.angle_gamma   90.00
#
_symmetry.space_group_name_H-M   'P 1'
#
loop_
_entity.id
_entity.type
_entity.pdbx_description
1 polymer ?
#
loop_
_entity_poly.entity_id
_entity_poly.type
_entity_poly.pdbx_seq_one_letter_code
_entity_poly.pdbx_strand_id
1 'polypeptide(L)'
;MEPVLLAFMLLSITLAGCLSDFENGDEEIVLIVNTGQTNGTVVQSFTDGELVSTNNVTMIFDFSETYSDRELMSFGIDLLDGAAPTVVDAKTDSTISIDFSNHGMYEIIAFATDERNQTQNMPIYIIIEMRIDWMEYSTYEPQPMTINPIPTNGGTSPSSIIIDSRVENPELIEDVSSGREVEITWSLVDSAEDACQTRSGLVHDGESVVWETIHFNTFLVHELRINYDSGQDYINVNQSVLIEYDDEIG
;
A
#
# COMPACT_ATOMS: atom_id res chain seq x y z
N MET A 1 -13.98 79.71 -53.40
CA MET A 1 -12.66 79.35 -53.95
C MET A 1 -12.23 78.08 -53.25
N GLU A 2 -12.40 76.99 -53.99
CA GLU A 2 -11.92 75.61 -53.80
C GLU A 2 -10.37 75.52 -53.61
N PRO A 3 -9.71 74.33 -53.54
CA PRO A 3 -10.13 72.93 -53.23
C PRO A 3 -9.06 72.16 -52.37
N VAL A 4 -9.15 70.80 -52.36
CA VAL A 4 -8.02 69.80 -52.26
C VAL A 4 -7.65 69.39 -50.81
N LEU A 5 -7.50 68.13 -50.39
CA LEU A 5 -7.52 66.78 -50.99
C LEU A 5 -7.66 65.76 -49.83
N LEU A 6 -8.11 64.52 -50.13
CA LEU A 6 -7.66 63.22 -49.56
C LEU A 6 -7.50 63.11 -48.02
N ALA A 7 -8.14 62.16 -47.34
CA ALA A 7 -7.77 60.75 -47.48
C ALA A 7 -8.88 59.80 -47.01
N PHE A 8 -9.28 58.96 -47.95
CA PHE A 8 -9.84 57.62 -47.74
C PHE A 8 -8.85 56.77 -46.93
N MET A 9 -9.29 56.13 -45.84
CA MET A 9 -8.74 54.82 -45.47
C MET A 9 -9.77 54.04 -44.64
N LEU A 10 -10.60 53.27 -45.35
CA LEU A 10 -11.25 52.08 -44.79
C LEU A 10 -10.13 51.10 -44.38
N LEU A 11 -10.05 50.76 -43.09
CA LEU A 11 -9.44 49.50 -42.67
C LEU A 11 -10.55 48.49 -42.39
N SER A 12 -11.00 47.85 -43.46
CA SER A 12 -11.71 46.57 -43.40
C SER A 12 -10.65 45.49 -43.22
N ILE A 13 -10.38 45.12 -41.97
CA ILE A 13 -9.50 43.98 -41.68
C ILE A 13 -10.34 42.72 -41.93
N THR A 14 -10.18 42.15 -43.11
CA THR A 14 -10.64 40.80 -43.42
C THR A 14 -9.83 39.82 -42.56
N LEU A 15 -10.43 39.30 -41.50
CA LEU A 15 -9.98 38.06 -40.87
C LEU A 15 -10.30 36.91 -41.84
N ALA A 16 -9.35 36.60 -42.71
CA ALA A 16 -9.29 35.32 -43.38
C ALA A 16 -8.12 34.52 -42.79
N GLY A 17 -8.38 33.28 -42.42
CA GLY A 17 -7.33 32.26 -42.29
C GLY A 17 -6.91 31.89 -40.88
N CYS A 18 -7.78 31.20 -40.15
CA CYS A 18 -7.42 29.90 -39.58
C CYS A 18 -8.72 29.16 -39.22
N LEU A 19 -9.43 28.65 -40.23
CA LEU A 19 -10.17 27.40 -40.01
C LEU A 19 -9.07 26.34 -39.96
N SER A 20 -8.53 26.12 -38.77
CA SER A 20 -7.86 24.85 -38.50
C SER A 20 -8.95 23.80 -38.67
N ASP A 21 -8.73 22.98 -39.68
CA ASP A 21 -9.45 21.77 -39.98
C ASP A 21 -9.65 20.97 -38.68
N PHE A 22 -10.82 21.11 -38.06
CA PHE A 22 -11.28 20.19 -37.02
C PHE A 22 -12.02 19.03 -37.70
N GLU A 23 -11.39 18.47 -38.74
CA GLU A 23 -11.78 17.20 -39.36
C GLU A 23 -10.55 16.29 -39.37
N ASN A 24 -10.02 16.01 -38.19
CA ASN A 24 -9.51 14.68 -37.87
C ASN A 24 -10.20 14.30 -36.57
N GLY A 25 -11.35 13.64 -36.69
CA GLY A 25 -11.79 12.77 -35.61
C GLY A 25 -10.76 11.66 -35.55
N ASP A 26 -9.70 11.87 -34.77
CA ASP A 26 -8.79 10.79 -34.43
C ASP A 26 -9.66 9.73 -33.77
N GLU A 27 -9.92 8.65 -34.49
CA GLU A 27 -10.54 7.41 -33.99
C GLU A 27 -9.80 7.03 -32.70
N GLU A 28 -10.38 7.40 -31.56
CA GLU A 28 -9.74 7.44 -30.25
C GLU A 28 -10.07 6.14 -29.51
N ILE A 29 -9.07 5.53 -28.88
CA ILE A 29 -9.32 4.44 -27.95
C ILE A 29 -9.96 5.04 -26.70
N VAL A 30 -11.20 4.65 -26.40
CA VAL A 30 -11.85 4.98 -25.14
C VAL A 30 -11.50 3.91 -24.12
N LEU A 31 -10.43 4.17 -23.37
CA LEU A 31 -9.90 3.28 -22.34
C LEU A 31 -10.77 3.33 -21.07
N ILE A 32 -11.38 2.20 -20.73
CA ILE A 32 -12.16 2.00 -19.52
C ILE A 32 -11.60 0.79 -18.79
N VAL A 33 -11.03 1.02 -17.61
CA VAL A 33 -10.41 -0.01 -16.77
C VAL A 33 -11.13 -0.05 -15.44
N ASN A 34 -11.88 -1.12 -15.22
CA ASN A 34 -12.60 -1.34 -13.96
C ASN A 34 -11.69 -2.09 -13.00
N THR A 35 -11.53 -1.57 -11.78
CA THR A 35 -10.81 -2.23 -10.68
C THR A 35 -11.78 -2.53 -9.55
N GLY A 36 -11.73 -3.75 -9.00
CA GLY A 36 -12.58 -4.12 -7.87
C GLY A 36 -12.21 -3.41 -6.57
N GLN A 37 -10.93 -3.05 -6.43
CA GLN A 37 -10.36 -2.35 -5.28
C GLN A 37 -9.08 -1.61 -5.73
N THR A 38 -8.73 -0.53 -5.04
CA THR A 38 -7.49 0.23 -5.22
C THR A 38 -6.62 0.20 -3.97
N ASN A 39 -7.01 -0.59 -2.98
CA ASN A 39 -6.23 -0.80 -1.77
C ASN A 39 -6.24 -2.28 -1.36
N GLY A 40 -5.27 -2.66 -0.53
CA GLY A 40 -5.22 -3.96 0.09
C GLY A 40 -4.09 -4.06 1.09
N THR A 41 -4.08 -5.14 1.86
CA THR A 41 -3.10 -5.36 2.93
C THR A 41 -2.35 -6.66 2.69
N VAL A 42 -1.04 -6.59 2.55
CA VAL A 42 -0.18 -7.78 2.61
C VAL A 42 -0.09 -8.23 4.06
N VAL A 43 -0.35 -9.51 4.33
CA VAL A 43 -0.31 -10.05 5.70
C VAL A 43 0.83 -11.04 5.82
N GLN A 44 1.77 -10.78 6.74
CA GLN A 44 2.80 -11.73 7.15
C GLN A 44 2.42 -12.34 8.50
N SER A 45 2.57 -13.65 8.63
CA SER A 45 2.29 -14.36 9.88
C SER A 45 3.53 -15.04 10.39
N PHE A 46 3.89 -14.77 11.64
CA PHE A 46 5.05 -15.31 12.32
C PHE A 46 4.63 -16.18 13.50
N THR A 47 5.40 -17.23 13.75
CA THR A 47 5.26 -18.07 14.95
C THR A 47 6.64 -18.35 15.52
N ASP A 48 6.84 -18.04 16.80
CA ASP A 48 8.10 -18.23 17.51
C ASP A 48 9.31 -17.58 16.79
N GLY A 49 9.08 -16.43 16.17
CA GLY A 49 10.09 -15.68 15.40
C GLY A 49 10.27 -16.11 13.95
N GLU A 50 9.64 -17.20 13.51
CA GLU A 50 9.76 -17.71 12.15
C GLU A 50 8.58 -17.27 11.27
N LEU A 51 8.86 -16.80 10.05
CA LEU A 51 7.82 -16.49 9.07
C LEU A 51 7.14 -17.80 8.62
N VAL A 52 5.84 -17.92 8.89
CA VAL A 52 5.03 -19.10 8.55
C VAL A 52 4.30 -18.91 7.23
N SER A 53 3.80 -17.69 6.95
CA SER A 53 3.07 -17.41 5.71
C SER A 53 3.09 -15.93 5.33
N THR A 54 2.94 -15.67 4.03
CA THR A 54 2.65 -14.35 3.48
C THR A 54 1.41 -14.45 2.58
N ASN A 55 0.40 -13.63 2.86
CA ASN A 55 -0.76 -13.42 2.00
C ASN A 55 -0.56 -12.14 1.20
N ASN A 56 -0.35 -12.28 -0.10
CA ASN A 56 -0.18 -11.16 -1.03
C ASN A 56 -1.54 -10.58 -1.44
N VAL A 57 -1.52 -9.38 -2.02
CA VAL A 57 -2.70 -8.73 -2.58
C VAL A 57 -2.73 -8.94 -4.08
N THR A 58 -3.81 -9.52 -4.60
CA THR A 58 -4.03 -9.65 -6.05
C THR A 58 -5.02 -8.59 -6.51
N MET A 59 -4.61 -7.76 -7.47
CA MET A 59 -5.45 -6.75 -8.12
C MET A 59 -5.84 -7.20 -9.51
N ILE A 60 -7.13 -7.08 -9.84
CA ILE A 60 -7.68 -7.42 -11.15
C ILE A 60 -8.10 -6.14 -11.86
N PHE A 61 -7.58 -5.97 -13.07
CA PHE A 61 -7.88 -4.87 -13.97
C PHE A 61 -8.71 -5.41 -15.14
N ASP A 62 -9.95 -4.94 -15.27
CA ASP A 62 -10.87 -5.36 -16.31
C ASP A 62 -11.04 -4.28 -17.38
N PHE A 63 -10.63 -4.63 -18.59
CA PHE A 63 -10.69 -3.83 -19.81
C PHE A 63 -11.91 -4.17 -20.67
N SER A 64 -12.84 -5.00 -20.19
CA SER A 64 -14.01 -5.48 -20.97
C SER A 64 -14.90 -4.36 -21.51
N GLU A 65 -14.88 -3.18 -20.89
CA GLU A 65 -15.62 -1.99 -21.31
C GLU A 65 -14.79 -1.04 -22.19
N THR A 66 -13.50 -1.33 -22.40
CA THR A 66 -12.65 -0.56 -23.33
C THR A 66 -13.08 -0.81 -24.77
N TYR A 67 -13.21 0.26 -25.55
CA TYR A 67 -13.57 0.17 -26.97
C TYR A 67 -12.78 1.16 -27.82
N SER A 68 -12.73 0.90 -29.12
CA SER A 68 -12.11 1.76 -30.12
C SER A 68 -12.83 1.60 -31.44
N ASP A 69 -12.76 2.61 -32.30
CA ASP A 69 -13.22 2.53 -33.69
C ASP A 69 -12.35 1.57 -34.53
N ARG A 70 -11.15 1.22 -34.04
CA ARG A 70 -10.22 0.25 -34.65
C ARG A 70 -10.13 -1.03 -33.85
N GLU A 71 -9.56 -2.07 -34.46
CA GLU A 71 -9.31 -3.33 -33.76
C GLU A 71 -8.29 -3.12 -32.63
N LEU A 72 -8.72 -3.39 -31.39
CA LEU A 72 -7.85 -3.45 -30.23
C LEU A 72 -6.99 -4.72 -30.32
N MET A 73 -5.68 -4.54 -30.15
CA MET A 73 -4.70 -5.62 -30.26
C MET A 73 -4.23 -6.11 -28.90
N SER A 74 -4.08 -5.22 -27.92
CA SER A 74 -3.60 -5.61 -26.59
C SER A 74 -4.07 -4.68 -25.49
N PHE A 75 -4.20 -5.26 -24.29
CA PHE A 75 -4.31 -4.54 -23.03
C PHE A 75 -3.04 -4.77 -22.22
N GLY A 76 -2.66 -3.79 -21.40
CA GLY A 76 -1.47 -3.91 -20.56
C GLY A 76 -1.50 -3.11 -19.28
N ILE A 77 -0.67 -3.54 -18.33
CA ILE A 77 -0.37 -2.86 -17.07
C ILE A 77 1.15 -2.69 -16.96
N ASP A 78 1.61 -1.46 -16.82
CA ASP A 78 2.99 -1.10 -16.49
C ASP A 78 3.07 -0.65 -15.03
N LEU A 79 3.94 -1.29 -14.24
CA LEU A 79 4.13 -0.99 -12.82
C LEU A 79 5.10 0.16 -12.57
N LEU A 80 5.72 0.69 -13.63
CA LEU A 80 6.73 1.77 -13.56
C LEU A 80 7.94 1.44 -12.68
N ASP A 81 8.19 0.15 -12.43
CA ASP A 81 9.29 -0.36 -11.63
C ASP A 81 10.54 -0.71 -12.48
N GLY A 82 10.47 -0.47 -13.79
CA GLY A 82 11.50 -0.78 -14.77
C GLY A 82 11.43 -2.20 -15.35
N ALA A 83 10.50 -3.04 -14.88
CA ALA A 83 10.18 -4.31 -15.52
C ALA A 83 9.39 -4.08 -16.83
N ALA A 84 9.28 -5.14 -17.64
CA ALA A 84 8.41 -5.09 -18.82
C ALA A 84 6.94 -5.09 -18.38
N PRO A 85 6.06 -4.33 -19.07
CA PRO A 85 4.63 -4.37 -18.77
C PRO A 85 4.03 -5.76 -18.93
N THR A 86 3.01 -6.06 -18.12
CA THR A 86 2.18 -7.26 -18.31
C THR A 86 1.17 -6.97 -19.41
N VAL A 87 1.11 -7.81 -20.45
CA VAL A 87 0.30 -7.57 -21.65
C VAL A 87 -0.48 -8.82 -22.02
N VAL A 88 -1.75 -8.65 -22.42
CA VAL A 88 -2.62 -9.72 -22.94
C VAL A 88 -3.16 -9.37 -24.32
N ASP A 89 -3.50 -10.39 -25.12
CA ASP A 89 -4.13 -10.23 -26.43
C ASP A 89 -5.62 -9.89 -26.25
N ALA A 90 -6.00 -8.70 -26.71
CA ALA A 90 -7.35 -8.14 -26.55
C ALA A 90 -8.44 -8.96 -27.26
N LYS A 91 -8.07 -9.87 -28.18
CA LYS A 91 -9.01 -10.77 -28.86
C LYS A 91 -9.38 -12.00 -28.02
N THR A 92 -8.59 -12.29 -26.99
CA THR A 92 -8.72 -13.51 -26.18
C THR A 92 -8.95 -13.25 -24.70
N ASP A 93 -8.48 -12.12 -24.19
CA ASP A 93 -8.59 -11.75 -22.78
C ASP A 93 -8.87 -10.26 -22.66
N SER A 94 -9.56 -9.88 -21.60
CA SER A 94 -9.83 -8.49 -21.23
C SER A 94 -9.43 -8.21 -19.79
N THR A 95 -8.79 -9.16 -19.11
CA THR A 95 -8.47 -9.05 -17.69
C THR A 95 -6.97 -9.25 -17.46
N ILE A 96 -6.40 -8.45 -16.56
CA ILE A 96 -5.02 -8.58 -16.12
C ILE A 96 -5.00 -8.67 -14.60
N SER A 97 -4.25 -9.63 -14.06
CA SER A 97 -4.09 -9.83 -12.62
C SER A 97 -2.65 -9.52 -12.22
N ILE A 98 -2.46 -8.68 -11.22
CA ILE A 98 -1.15 -8.30 -10.68
C ILE A 98 -1.10 -8.63 -9.19
N ASP A 99 -0.02 -9.29 -8.77
CA ASP A 99 0.24 -9.59 -7.36
C ASP A 99 1.19 -8.58 -6.74
N PHE A 100 0.77 -7.98 -5.63
CA PHE A 100 1.56 -7.10 -4.78
C PHE A 100 1.98 -7.86 -3.52
N SER A 101 3.29 -7.95 -3.31
CA SER A 101 3.91 -8.65 -2.17
C SER A 101 4.60 -7.70 -1.18
N ASN A 102 4.71 -6.43 -1.53
CA ASN A 102 5.30 -5.39 -0.68
C ASN A 102 4.28 -4.28 -0.49
N HIS A 103 4.39 -3.59 0.64
CA HIS A 103 3.60 -2.41 0.92
C HIS A 103 4.19 -1.18 0.22
N GLY A 104 3.35 -0.19 -0.04
CA GLY A 104 3.70 0.99 -0.80
C GLY A 104 2.50 1.65 -1.43
N MET A 105 2.67 2.92 -1.80
CA MET A 105 1.79 3.57 -2.76
C MET A 105 2.38 3.42 -4.15
N TYR A 106 1.59 2.88 -5.08
CA TYR A 106 1.98 2.57 -6.45
C TYR A 106 1.21 3.48 -7.42
N GLU A 107 1.95 4.12 -8.32
CA GLU A 107 1.40 4.67 -9.55
C GLU A 107 1.68 3.67 -10.67
N ILE A 108 0.62 3.17 -11.32
CA ILE A 108 0.72 2.24 -12.43
C ILE A 108 0.04 2.84 -13.66
N ILE A 109 0.39 2.33 -14.84
CA ILE A 109 -0.26 2.73 -16.10
C ILE A 109 -0.99 1.53 -16.68
N ALA A 110 -2.32 1.63 -16.76
CA ALA A 110 -3.10 0.76 -17.61
C ALA A 110 -3.13 1.32 -19.03
N PHE A 111 -3.03 0.47 -20.05
CA PHE A 111 -3.04 0.91 -21.43
C PHE A 111 -3.71 -0.08 -22.38
N ALA A 112 -4.15 0.44 -23.51
CA ALA A 112 -4.67 -0.35 -24.62
C ALA A 112 -4.02 0.13 -25.93
N THR A 113 -3.74 -0.82 -26.83
CA THR A 113 -3.10 -0.55 -28.13
C THR A 113 -3.93 -1.09 -29.28
N ASP A 114 -4.10 -0.31 -30.34
CA ASP A 114 -4.84 -0.70 -31.56
C ASP A 114 -3.93 -1.28 -32.66
N GLU A 115 -4.55 -1.71 -33.77
CA GLU A 115 -3.87 -2.26 -34.96
C GLU A 115 -2.91 -1.27 -35.67
N ARG A 116 -2.98 0.02 -35.35
CA ARG A 116 -2.08 1.06 -35.87
C ARG A 116 -0.96 1.41 -34.89
N ASN A 117 -0.85 0.69 -33.77
CA ASN A 117 0.04 0.99 -32.65
C ASN A 117 -0.24 2.35 -31.99
N GLN A 118 -1.49 2.84 -32.06
CA GLN A 118 -1.91 3.93 -31.19
C GLN A 118 -2.15 3.34 -29.80
N THR A 119 -1.66 4.03 -28.77
CA THR A 119 -1.81 3.60 -27.39
C THR A 119 -2.51 4.68 -26.59
N GLN A 120 -3.53 4.29 -25.84
CA GLN A 120 -4.15 5.13 -24.81
C GLN A 120 -3.74 4.64 -23.44
N ASN A 121 -3.41 5.58 -22.54
CA ASN A 121 -2.93 5.30 -21.19
C ASN A 121 -3.91 5.87 -20.15
N MET A 122 -4.01 5.19 -19.00
CA MET A 122 -4.75 5.63 -17.83
C MET A 122 -3.90 5.36 -16.58
N PRO A 123 -3.45 6.39 -15.85
CA PRO A 123 -2.78 6.20 -14.57
C PRO A 123 -3.78 5.69 -13.53
N ILE A 124 -3.35 4.76 -12.68
CA ILE A 124 -4.12 4.22 -11.56
C ILE A 124 -3.22 4.25 -10.31
N TYR A 125 -3.78 4.73 -9.20
CA TYR A 125 -3.10 4.76 -7.91
C TYR A 125 -3.59 3.60 -7.04
N ILE A 126 -2.64 2.89 -6.42
CA ILE A 126 -2.90 1.73 -5.58
C ILE A 126 -2.17 1.89 -4.24
N ILE A 127 -2.85 1.59 -3.14
CA ILE A 127 -2.29 1.62 -1.80
C ILE A 127 -2.19 0.19 -1.26
N ILE A 128 -0.99 -0.29 -1.02
CA ILE A 128 -0.77 -1.59 -0.38
C ILE A 128 -0.21 -1.35 1.02
N GLU A 129 -0.94 -1.80 2.03
CA GLU A 129 -0.53 -1.78 3.43
C GLU A 129 0.21 -3.07 3.82
N MET A 130 0.80 -3.09 5.00
CA MET A 130 1.36 -4.31 5.59
C MET A 130 0.80 -4.57 6.97
N ARG A 131 0.34 -5.79 7.22
CA ARG A 131 0.07 -6.29 8.57
C ARG A 131 1.03 -7.42 8.92
N ILE A 132 1.58 -7.37 10.12
CA ILE A 132 2.39 -8.44 10.72
C ILE A 132 1.57 -9.03 11.86
N ASP A 133 1.18 -10.29 11.73
CA ASP A 133 0.56 -11.09 12.77
C ASP A 133 1.65 -11.94 13.42
N TRP A 134 1.85 -11.83 14.73
CA TRP A 134 2.94 -12.49 15.45
C TRP A 134 2.43 -13.24 16.65
N MET A 135 2.94 -14.45 16.83
CA MET A 135 2.48 -15.36 17.85
C MET A 135 3.63 -16.12 18.47
N GLU A 136 3.67 -16.15 19.80
CA GLU A 136 4.56 -17.03 20.55
C GLU A 136 3.75 -17.70 21.66
N TYR A 137 3.95 -18.99 21.84
CA TYR A 137 3.22 -19.76 22.84
C TYR A 137 4.15 -20.32 23.89
N SER A 138 3.75 -20.21 25.16
CA SER A 138 4.49 -20.75 26.30
C SER A 138 5.97 -20.37 26.24
N THR A 139 6.26 -19.10 25.99
CA THR A 139 7.62 -18.56 25.92
C THR A 139 8.00 -17.93 27.26
N TYR A 140 9.29 -17.93 27.57
CA TYR A 140 9.89 -17.19 28.69
C TYR A 140 10.90 -16.14 28.20
N GLU A 141 11.12 -16.07 26.89
CA GLU A 141 12.07 -15.20 26.22
C GLU A 141 11.42 -14.73 24.90
N PRO A 142 10.44 -13.80 24.97
CA PRO A 142 9.79 -13.27 23.78
C PRO A 142 10.81 -12.73 22.80
N GLN A 143 10.67 -13.08 21.52
CA GLN A 143 11.58 -12.60 20.51
C GLN A 143 11.22 -11.18 20.07
N PRO A 144 12.23 -10.35 19.75
CA PRO A 144 11.97 -9.04 19.18
C PRO A 144 11.32 -9.14 17.80
N MET A 145 10.26 -8.38 17.56
CA MET A 145 9.66 -8.21 16.24
C MET A 145 10.28 -7.02 15.52
N THR A 146 10.91 -7.25 14.38
CA THR A 146 11.35 -6.17 13.49
C THR A 146 10.16 -5.59 12.70
N ILE A 147 10.03 -4.27 12.71
CA ILE A 147 9.03 -3.53 11.94
C ILE A 147 9.78 -2.62 10.97
N ASN A 148 9.67 -2.90 9.67
CA ASN A 148 10.25 -2.07 8.62
C ASN A 148 9.17 -1.31 7.85
N PRO A 149 8.91 -0.03 8.17
CA PRO A 149 7.93 0.81 7.47
C PRO A 149 8.44 1.41 6.16
N ILE A 150 9.67 1.11 5.73
CA ILE A 150 10.24 1.75 4.53
C ILE A 150 9.80 0.96 3.28
N PRO A 151 9.02 1.58 2.37
CA PRO A 151 8.51 0.88 1.20
C PRO A 151 9.63 0.55 0.20
N THR A 152 9.57 -0.63 -0.39
CA THR A 152 10.59 -1.10 -1.34
C THR A 152 10.45 -0.50 -2.73
N ASN A 153 9.25 0.01 -3.06
CA ASN A 153 8.98 0.64 -4.36
C ASN A 153 9.50 2.09 -4.45
N GLY A 154 10.12 2.61 -3.39
CA GLY A 154 10.63 3.99 -3.35
C GLY A 154 9.53 5.06 -3.31
N GLY A 155 8.27 4.66 -3.10
CA GLY A 155 7.15 5.58 -2.92
C GLY A 155 7.22 6.36 -1.61
N THR A 156 6.20 7.17 -1.37
CA THR A 156 6.05 7.93 -0.12
C THR A 156 6.04 6.97 1.08
N SER A 157 6.58 7.43 2.21
CA SER A 157 6.53 6.68 3.47
C SER A 157 5.09 6.51 3.98
N PRO A 158 4.80 5.43 4.72
CA PRO A 158 3.53 5.26 5.42
C PRO A 158 3.25 6.40 6.39
N SER A 159 1.98 6.63 6.73
CA SER A 159 1.58 7.67 7.68
C SER A 159 1.76 7.23 9.12
N SER A 160 1.54 5.95 9.43
CA SER A 160 1.65 5.45 10.80
C SER A 160 1.98 3.96 10.90
N ILE A 161 2.42 3.57 12.09
CA ILE A 161 2.51 2.19 12.57
C ILE A 161 1.52 2.06 13.73
N ILE A 162 0.53 1.19 13.58
CA ILE A 162 -0.47 0.86 14.60
C ILE A 162 -0.09 -0.48 15.21
N ILE A 163 0.00 -0.54 16.54
CA ILE A 163 0.42 -1.74 17.28
C ILE A 163 -0.71 -2.14 18.22
N ASP A 164 -1.12 -3.41 18.14
CA ASP A 164 -1.91 -4.13 19.13
C ASP A 164 -1.06 -5.30 19.64
N SER A 165 -0.75 -5.31 20.93
CA SER A 165 0.03 -6.37 21.54
C SER A 165 -0.62 -6.87 22.82
N ARG A 166 -1.02 -8.15 22.80
CA ARG A 166 -1.56 -8.87 23.95
C ARG A 166 -0.52 -9.84 24.51
N VAL A 167 -0.35 -9.79 25.83
CA VAL A 167 0.41 -10.77 26.60
C VAL A 167 -0.51 -11.45 27.58
N GLU A 168 -0.49 -12.77 27.60
CA GLU A 168 -1.31 -13.62 28.47
C GLU A 168 -0.41 -14.49 29.35
N ASN A 169 -0.75 -14.58 30.63
CA ASN A 169 -0.17 -15.53 31.56
C ASN A 169 -1.19 -16.68 31.75
N PRO A 170 -1.07 -17.79 30.99
CA PRO A 170 -2.04 -18.87 31.02
C PRO A 170 -2.12 -19.52 32.41
N GLU A 171 -3.35 -19.82 32.82
CA GLU A 171 -3.64 -20.42 34.13
C GLU A 171 -2.92 -21.78 34.29
N LEU A 172 -2.11 -21.93 35.35
CA LEU A 172 -1.47 -23.21 35.65
C LEU A 172 -2.46 -24.15 36.35
N ILE A 173 -2.55 -25.40 35.89
CA ILE A 173 -3.46 -26.41 36.50
C ILE A 173 -3.09 -26.60 37.99
N GLU A 174 -4.10 -26.53 38.87
CA GLU A 174 -4.04 -26.41 40.34
C GLU A 174 -3.11 -27.37 41.11
N ASP A 175 -2.60 -28.45 40.50
CA ASP A 175 -1.86 -29.53 41.19
C ASP A 175 -0.32 -29.46 41.07
N VAL A 176 0.27 -28.52 40.32
CA VAL A 176 1.73 -28.54 40.02
C VAL A 176 2.49 -27.30 40.48
N SER A 177 1.88 -26.12 40.51
CA SER A 177 2.42 -24.90 41.13
C SER A 177 1.33 -23.83 41.17
N SER A 178 1.24 -23.05 42.25
CA SER A 178 0.44 -21.82 42.21
C SER A 178 1.05 -20.89 41.16
N GLY A 179 0.32 -20.57 40.10
CA GLY A 179 0.73 -19.56 39.13
C GLY A 179 1.06 -18.24 39.82
N ARG A 180 2.05 -17.54 39.29
CA ARG A 180 2.56 -16.27 39.80
C ARG A 180 2.33 -15.20 38.77
N GLU A 181 2.09 -13.98 39.25
CA GLU A 181 2.05 -12.82 38.38
C GLU A 181 3.41 -12.57 37.71
N VAL A 182 3.36 -12.06 36.49
CA VAL A 182 4.50 -11.68 35.68
C VAL A 182 4.45 -10.19 35.42
N GLU A 183 5.55 -9.48 35.64
CA GLU A 183 5.70 -8.09 35.25
C GLU A 183 6.51 -8.02 33.96
N ILE A 184 5.95 -7.35 32.96
CA ILE A 184 6.59 -7.16 31.66
C ILE A 184 6.65 -5.68 31.27
N THR A 185 7.58 -5.36 30.38
CA THR A 185 7.65 -4.08 29.68
C THR A 185 7.69 -4.30 28.18
N TRP A 186 6.76 -3.66 27.47
CA TRP A 186 6.88 -3.43 26.05
C TRP A 186 7.78 -2.23 25.77
N SER A 187 8.65 -2.36 24.78
CA SER A 187 9.41 -1.23 24.25
C SER A 187 9.44 -1.26 22.73
N LEU A 188 9.01 -0.17 22.11
CA LEU A 188 9.29 0.12 20.70
C LEU A 188 10.60 0.92 20.66
N VAL A 189 11.61 0.37 20.01
CA VAL A 189 12.92 1.02 19.84
C VAL A 189 13.21 1.30 18.37
N ASP A 190 14.04 2.30 18.10
CA ASP A 190 14.55 2.56 16.74
C ASP A 190 15.89 1.84 16.47
N SER A 191 16.42 2.02 15.26
CA SER A 191 17.69 1.44 14.83
C SER A 191 18.93 1.97 15.58
N ALA A 192 18.81 3.04 16.36
CA ALA A 192 19.85 3.55 17.25
C ALA A 192 19.74 2.98 18.68
N GLU A 193 18.81 2.05 18.92
CA GLU A 193 18.48 1.47 20.23
C GLU A 193 17.84 2.47 21.20
N ASP A 194 17.34 3.60 20.69
CA ASP A 194 16.63 4.58 21.51
C ASP A 194 15.16 4.18 21.64
N ALA A 195 14.64 4.23 22.87
CA ALA A 195 13.25 3.91 23.14
C ALA A 195 12.31 5.00 22.59
N CYS A 196 11.52 4.65 21.58
CA CYS A 196 10.48 5.50 21.01
C CYS A 196 9.26 5.56 21.93
N GLN A 197 8.79 4.40 22.38
CA GLN A 197 7.64 4.26 23.28
C GLN A 197 7.84 3.06 24.20
N THR A 198 7.33 3.16 25.43
CA THR A 198 7.39 2.07 26.41
C THR A 198 6.10 1.98 27.21
N ARG A 199 5.78 0.77 27.68
CA ARG A 199 4.69 0.53 28.62
C ARG A 199 5.02 -0.68 29.47
N SER A 200 4.75 -0.61 30.78
CA SER A 200 4.83 -1.77 31.67
C SER A 200 3.44 -2.32 31.98
N GLY A 201 3.37 -3.61 32.31
CA GLY A 201 2.14 -4.31 32.66
C GLY A 201 2.40 -5.45 33.64
N LEU A 202 1.47 -5.64 34.57
CA LEU A 202 1.43 -6.80 35.47
C LEU A 202 0.36 -7.77 34.97
N VAL A 203 0.73 -9.03 34.81
CA VAL A 203 -0.12 -10.09 34.24
C VAL A 203 -0.32 -11.16 35.30
N HIS A 204 -1.50 -11.17 35.93
CA HIS A 204 -1.84 -12.18 36.92
C HIS A 204 -2.05 -13.56 36.28
N ASP A 205 -1.99 -14.61 37.09
CA ASP A 205 -2.26 -16.00 36.66
C ASP A 205 -3.66 -16.10 36.04
N GLY A 206 -3.74 -16.69 34.85
CA GLY A 206 -4.98 -16.80 34.07
C GLY A 206 -5.45 -15.51 33.39
N GLU A 207 -4.71 -14.41 33.48
CA GLU A 207 -5.09 -13.11 32.93
C GLU A 207 -4.27 -12.69 31.71
N SER A 208 -4.68 -11.58 31.09
CA SER A 208 -3.96 -10.95 29.99
C SER A 208 -4.01 -9.45 30.05
N VAL A 209 -2.98 -8.81 29.50
CA VAL A 209 -2.83 -7.37 29.35
C VAL A 209 -2.61 -7.02 27.88
N VAL A 210 -3.08 -5.85 27.47
CA VAL A 210 -3.01 -5.38 26.09
C VAL A 210 -2.35 -4.00 26.03
N TRP A 211 -1.46 -3.81 25.06
CA TRP A 211 -0.92 -2.53 24.64
C TRP A 211 -1.33 -2.17 23.21
N GLU A 212 -2.17 -1.14 23.11
CA GLU A 212 -2.54 -0.48 21.86
C GLU A 212 -1.80 0.87 21.77
N THR A 213 -1.16 1.15 20.64
CA THR A 213 -0.51 2.44 20.39
C THR A 213 -0.39 2.76 18.91
N ILE A 214 -0.11 4.03 18.61
CA ILE A 214 0.21 4.54 17.28
C ILE A 214 1.57 5.23 17.31
N HIS A 215 2.37 5.02 16.28
CA HIS A 215 3.68 5.63 16.11
C HIS A 215 3.84 6.22 14.71
N PHE A 216 4.37 7.43 14.63
CA PHE A 216 4.38 8.22 13.38
C PHE A 216 5.76 8.34 12.73
N ASN A 217 6.83 7.86 13.37
CA ASN A 217 8.13 7.82 12.69
C ASN A 217 8.17 6.58 11.81
N THR A 218 7.95 6.76 10.51
CA THR A 218 7.94 5.69 9.50
C THR A 218 9.17 5.72 8.59
N PHE A 219 10.18 6.52 8.95
CA PHE A 219 11.41 6.70 8.16
C PHE A 219 12.56 5.81 8.63
N LEU A 220 12.37 5.06 9.72
CA LEU A 220 13.37 4.19 10.33
C LEU A 220 12.79 2.79 10.53
N VAL A 221 13.69 1.80 10.59
CA VAL A 221 13.35 0.46 11.08
C VAL A 221 13.19 0.52 12.60
N HIS A 222 12.21 -0.20 13.11
CA HIS A 222 11.91 -0.30 14.53
C HIS A 222 11.94 -1.76 14.99
N GLU A 223 12.02 -1.94 16.30
CA GLU A 223 11.89 -3.24 16.93
C GLU A 223 10.92 -3.16 18.11
N LEU A 224 9.91 -4.02 18.11
CA LEU A 224 8.97 -4.18 19.21
C LEU A 224 9.44 -5.32 20.10
N ARG A 225 9.74 -5.01 21.36
CA ARG A 225 10.27 -5.94 22.35
C ARG A 225 9.32 -6.10 23.51
N ILE A 226 9.28 -7.30 24.09
CA ILE A 226 8.64 -7.59 25.37
C ILE A 226 9.71 -8.18 26.27
N ASN A 227 9.98 -7.52 27.40
CA ASN A 227 10.95 -7.99 28.38
C ASN A 227 10.25 -8.31 29.70
N TYR A 228 10.72 -9.36 30.38
CA TYR A 228 10.34 -9.63 31.76
C TYR A 228 11.07 -8.65 32.69
N ASP A 229 10.31 -7.96 33.52
CA ASP A 229 10.85 -7.18 34.65
C ASP A 229 10.92 -8.04 35.91
N SER A 230 9.90 -8.87 36.14
CA SER A 230 9.85 -9.86 37.22
C SER A 230 8.86 -11.00 36.92
N GLY A 231 8.91 -12.09 37.70
CA GLY A 231 8.14 -13.31 37.43
C GLY A 231 8.93 -14.35 36.62
N GLN A 232 8.39 -15.57 36.55
CA GLN A 232 9.05 -16.72 35.88
C GLN A 232 8.07 -17.64 35.14
N ASP A 233 6.81 -17.25 35.07
CA ASP A 233 5.78 -18.06 34.43
C ASP A 233 5.86 -17.85 32.91
N TYR A 234 5.55 -18.90 32.16
CA TYR A 234 5.53 -18.85 30.70
C TYR A 234 4.36 -17.99 30.24
N ILE A 235 4.58 -17.11 29.26
CA ILE A 235 3.54 -16.29 28.67
C ILE A 235 3.22 -16.70 27.24
N ASN A 236 2.03 -16.32 26.79
CA ASN A 236 1.68 -16.29 25.38
C ASN A 236 1.70 -14.84 24.89
N VAL A 237 2.28 -14.63 23.72
CA VAL A 237 2.38 -13.32 23.06
C VAL A 237 1.57 -13.39 21.77
N ASN A 238 0.68 -12.42 21.58
CA ASN A 238 -0.06 -12.23 20.33
C ASN A 238 0.00 -10.76 19.96
N GLN A 239 0.53 -10.44 18.78
CA GLN A 239 0.72 -9.07 18.33
C GLN A 239 0.23 -8.92 16.90
N SER A 240 -0.36 -7.76 16.61
CA SER A 240 -0.70 -7.30 15.27
C SER A 240 -0.12 -5.92 15.07
N VAL A 241 0.72 -5.76 14.05
CA VAL A 241 1.28 -4.47 13.65
C VAL A 241 0.80 -4.12 12.25
N LEU A 242 0.14 -2.98 12.09
CA LEU A 242 -0.30 -2.44 10.80
C LEU A 242 0.58 -1.24 10.42
N ILE A 243 1.12 -1.29 9.21
CA ILE A 243 1.82 -0.18 8.55
C ILE A 243 0.82 0.43 7.57
N GLU A 244 0.31 1.60 7.92
CA GLU A 244 -0.83 2.27 7.27
C GLU A 244 -0.36 3.47 6.43
N TYR A 245 -1.06 3.71 5.32
CA TYR A 245 -0.86 4.86 4.45
C TYR A 245 -2.05 5.81 4.53
N ASP A 246 -1.82 7.10 4.39
CA ASP A 246 -2.92 8.05 4.25
C ASP A 246 -3.54 7.94 2.86
N ASP A 247 -4.87 7.86 2.81
CA ASP A 247 -5.67 7.85 1.58
C ASP A 247 -5.71 9.22 0.86
N GLU A 248 -5.13 10.27 1.45
CA GLU A 248 -5.07 11.60 0.82
C GLU A 248 -4.00 11.62 -0.28
N ILE A 249 -4.41 11.19 -1.47
CA ILE A 249 -3.74 11.55 -2.73
C ILE A 249 -3.95 13.07 -2.91
N GLY A 250 -2.95 13.85 -2.49
CA GLY A 250 -2.86 15.29 -2.73
C GLY A 250 -2.63 15.65 -4.19
#